data_AF-A0A1Q7C1R0-F1
#
_entry.id   AF-A0A1Q7C1R0-F1
#
_cell.length_a   1.000
_cell.length_b   1.000
_cell.length_c   1.000
_cell.angle_alpha   90.00
_cell.angle_beta   90.00
_cell.angle_gamma   90.00
#
_symmetry.space_group_name_H-M   'P 1'
#
loop_
_entity.id
_entity.type
_entity.pdbx_description
1 polymer ?
#
loop_
_entity_poly.entity_id
_entity_poly.type
_entity_poly.pdbx_seq_one_letter_code
_entity_poly.pdbx_strand_id
1 'polypeptide(L)'
;MRRPPRSPSESVLGAGLTRAVLSIGTVIAVLALGAGVLAHRSGVPAQTMVFLILGLAQLGVALAVRAPRRPGAGNRWLGLAVLASAALLLGAVLLVPLRQLLGTAALTPPQLLAALAVAALPGAGLAILRRAHRIGPSDPVPPPVPRRTVELEEVGRR
;
A
#
# COMPACT_ATOMS: atom_id res chain seq x y z
N MET A 1 22.98 14.84 -5.03
CA MET A 1 22.79 14.23 -3.69
C MET A 1 22.89 15.32 -2.65
N ARG A 2 21.77 15.89 -2.20
CA ARG A 2 21.72 17.03 -1.26
C ARG A 2 21.04 16.71 0.07
N ARG A 3 20.65 15.44 0.26
CA ARG A 3 19.95 15.00 1.46
C ARG A 3 20.99 14.56 2.49
N PRO A 4 20.97 15.08 3.72
CA PRO A 4 21.88 14.63 4.77
C PRO A 4 21.71 13.13 5.01
N PRO A 5 22.79 12.42 5.41
CA PRO A 5 22.75 10.99 5.68
C PRO A 5 21.75 10.69 6.81
N ARG A 6 21.05 9.56 6.69
CA ARG A 6 20.06 9.11 7.68
C ARG A 6 20.79 8.72 8.97
N SER A 7 20.32 9.17 10.13
CA SER A 7 20.98 8.85 11.40
C SER A 7 20.87 7.36 11.71
N PRO A 8 21.95 6.67 12.14
CA PRO A 8 21.93 5.23 12.44
C PRO A 8 20.95 4.81 13.53
N SER A 9 20.55 5.74 14.41
CA SER A 9 19.56 5.53 15.47
C SER A 9 18.10 5.66 15.01
N GLU A 10 17.85 6.07 13.76
CA GLU A 10 16.49 6.15 13.22
C GLU A 10 16.04 4.73 12.81
N SER A 11 15.14 4.13 13.59
CA SER A 11 14.54 2.83 13.26
C SER A 11 13.92 2.87 11.86
N VAL A 12 14.13 1.81 11.08
CA VAL A 12 13.53 1.64 9.73
C VAL A 12 12.00 1.66 9.79
N LEU A 13 11.42 1.31 10.95
CA LEU A 13 9.98 1.37 11.24
C LEU A 13 9.57 2.60 12.06
N GLY A 14 10.55 3.45 12.39
CA GLY A 14 10.36 4.77 13.02
C GLY A 14 9.63 5.75 12.11
N ALA A 15 9.33 6.95 12.63
CA ALA A 15 8.63 8.01 11.92
C ALA A 15 7.17 7.67 11.48
N GLY A 16 6.46 6.86 12.28
CA GLY A 16 5.03 6.59 12.07
C GLY A 16 4.72 5.45 11.09
N LEU A 17 5.73 4.84 10.46
CA LEU A 17 5.55 3.70 9.56
C LEU A 17 4.95 2.48 10.30
N THR A 18 5.44 2.17 11.49
CA THR A 18 4.88 1.06 12.30
C THR A 18 3.38 1.22 12.52
N ARG A 19 2.93 2.43 12.91
CA ARG A 19 1.51 2.71 13.16
C ARG A 19 0.67 2.56 11.89
N ALA A 20 1.19 2.96 10.74
CA ALA A 20 0.51 2.79 9.45
C ALA A 20 0.42 1.32 9.03
N VAL A 21 1.49 0.53 9.20
CA VAL A 21 1.49 -0.90 8.89
C VAL A 21 0.51 -1.65 9.79
N LEU A 22 0.53 -1.37 11.10
CA LEU A 22 -0.40 -1.99 12.04
C LEU A 22 -1.85 -1.61 11.73
N SER A 23 -2.13 -0.33 11.46
CA SER A 23 -3.52 0.08 11.18
C SER A 23 -4.06 -0.56 9.90
N ILE A 24 -3.29 -0.55 8.81
CA ILE A 24 -3.70 -1.17 7.54
C ILE A 24 -3.81 -2.70 7.70
N GLY A 25 -2.85 -3.33 8.37
CA GLY A 25 -2.85 -4.77 8.63
C GLY A 25 -4.07 -5.21 9.43
N THR A 26 -4.42 -4.48 10.49
CA THR A 26 -5.62 -4.75 11.30
C THR A 26 -6.90 -4.61 10.47
N VAL A 27 -7.02 -3.58 9.64
CA VAL A 27 -8.20 -3.42 8.76
C VAL A 27 -8.33 -4.60 7.80
N ILE A 28 -7.23 -5.02 7.16
CA ILE A 28 -7.22 -6.18 6.26
C ILE A 28 -7.64 -7.45 7.01
N ALA A 29 -7.08 -7.68 8.20
CA ALA A 29 -7.39 -8.85 9.02
C ALA A 29 -8.88 -8.90 9.42
N VAL A 30 -9.44 -7.78 9.90
CA VAL A 30 -10.86 -7.70 10.28
C VAL A 30 -11.77 -7.98 9.08
N LEU A 31 -11.49 -7.38 7.93
CA LEU A 31 -12.29 -7.59 6.72
C LEU A 31 -12.20 -9.03 6.21
N ALA A 32 -11.01 -9.60 6.16
CA ALA A 32 -10.81 -10.97 5.70
C ALA A 32 -11.47 -11.99 6.63
N LEU A 33 -11.24 -11.88 7.94
CA LEU A 33 -11.84 -12.78 8.93
C LEU A 33 -13.35 -12.62 9.02
N GLY A 34 -13.86 -11.38 9.00
CA GLY A 34 -15.30 -11.11 9.01
C GLY A 34 -16.01 -11.71 7.79
N ALA A 35 -15.44 -11.53 6.60
CA ALA A 35 -15.95 -12.15 5.38
C ALA A 35 -15.84 -13.68 5.41
N GLY A 36 -14.76 -14.22 5.99
CA GLY A 36 -14.57 -15.66 6.18
C GLY A 36 -15.63 -16.28 7.10
N VAL A 37 -15.95 -15.63 8.21
CA VAL A 37 -17.01 -16.06 9.14
C VAL A 37 -18.38 -16.01 8.45
N LEU A 38 -18.68 -14.94 7.70
CA LEU A 38 -19.93 -14.83 6.97
C LEU A 38 -20.03 -15.90 5.87
N ALA A 39 -18.94 -16.15 5.14
CA ALA A 39 -18.87 -17.20 4.14
C ALA A 39 -19.14 -18.57 4.76
N HIS A 40 -18.50 -18.88 5.89
CA HIS A 40 -18.71 -20.15 6.59
C HIS A 40 -20.18 -20.37 6.99
N ARG A 41 -20.85 -19.33 7.50
CA ARG A 41 -22.27 -19.40 7.88
C ARG A 41 -23.21 -19.57 6.68
N SER A 42 -22.82 -19.06 5.51
CA SER A 42 -23.63 -19.12 4.29
C SER A 42 -23.29 -20.31 3.38
N GLY A 43 -22.49 -21.28 3.85
CA GLY A 43 -22.06 -22.44 3.06
C GLY A 43 -21.10 -22.09 1.92
N VAL A 44 -20.51 -20.90 1.94
CA VAL A 44 -19.52 -20.45 0.96
C VAL A 44 -18.12 -20.89 1.42
N PRO A 45 -17.20 -21.28 0.52
CA PRO A 45 -15.84 -21.67 0.88
C PRO A 45 -15.05 -20.56 1.59
N ALA A 46 -15.05 -20.58 2.93
CA ALA A 46 -14.46 -19.53 3.77
C ALA A 46 -12.95 -19.35 3.51
N GLN A 47 -12.19 -20.44 3.37
CA GLN A 47 -10.76 -20.41 3.07
C GLN A 47 -10.47 -19.67 1.76
N THR A 48 -11.26 -19.92 0.71
CA THR A 48 -11.08 -19.27 -0.60
C THR A 48 -11.43 -17.80 -0.52
N MET A 49 -12.50 -17.46 0.21
CA MET A 49 -12.90 -16.08 0.45
C MET A 49 -11.81 -15.28 1.18
N VAL A 50 -11.28 -15.83 2.27
CA VAL A 50 -10.19 -15.21 3.06
C VAL A 50 -8.94 -15.05 2.21
N PHE A 51 -8.53 -16.10 1.48
CA PHE A 51 -7.37 -16.09 0.60
C PHE A 51 -7.46 -14.97 -0.45
N LEU A 52 -8.58 -14.88 -1.16
CA LEU A 52 -8.79 -13.84 -2.17
C LEU A 52 -8.78 -12.45 -1.55
N ILE A 53 -9.49 -12.24 -0.43
CA ILE A 53 -9.58 -10.92 0.19
C ILE A 53 -8.21 -10.46 0.66
N LEU A 54 -7.44 -11.33 1.32
CA LEU A 54 -6.07 -11.02 1.73
C LEU A 54 -5.20 -10.69 0.52
N GLY A 55 -5.16 -11.56 -0.50
CA GLY A 55 -4.32 -11.37 -1.68
C GLY A 55 -4.63 -10.07 -2.42
N LEU A 56 -5.91 -9.84 -2.73
CA LEU A 56 -6.35 -8.66 -3.47
C LEU A 56 -6.17 -7.37 -2.65
N ALA A 57 -6.39 -7.41 -1.34
CA ALA A 57 -6.18 -6.24 -0.48
C ALA A 57 -4.71 -5.80 -0.46
N GLN A 58 -3.76 -6.75 -0.46
CA GLN A 58 -2.33 -6.42 -0.53
C GLN A 58 -1.97 -5.75 -1.87
N LEU A 59 -2.55 -6.21 -2.98
CA LEU A 59 -2.36 -5.57 -4.30
C LEU A 59 -2.93 -4.14 -4.31
N GLY A 60 -4.13 -3.95 -3.73
CA GLY A 60 -4.75 -2.64 -3.58
C GLY A 60 -3.90 -1.68 -2.76
N VAL A 61 -3.36 -2.14 -1.62
CA VAL A 61 -2.46 -1.35 -0.77
C VAL A 61 -1.15 -1.03 -1.50
N ALA A 62 -0.56 -1.99 -2.21
CA ALA A 62 0.67 -1.77 -3.00
C ALA A 62 0.48 -0.65 -4.04
N LEU A 63 -0.66 -0.64 -4.74
CA LEU A 63 -1.03 0.43 -5.67
C LEU A 63 -1.28 1.77 -4.93
N ALA A 64 -1.94 1.72 -3.78
CA ALA A 64 -2.29 2.90 -3.00
C ALA A 64 -1.08 3.56 -2.33
N VAL A 65 -0.04 2.81 -1.94
CA VAL A 65 1.20 3.33 -1.32
C VAL A 65 2.16 3.91 -2.36
N ARG A 66 2.09 3.41 -3.61
CA ARG A 66 2.90 3.86 -4.76
C ARG A 66 3.10 5.39 -4.74
N ALA A 67 4.36 5.82 -4.76
CA ALA A 67 4.69 7.24 -4.73
C ALA A 67 4.09 7.96 -5.96
N PRO A 68 3.57 9.20 -5.80
CA PRO A 68 3.18 10.01 -6.94
C PRO A 68 4.37 10.23 -7.87
N ARG A 69 4.13 10.06 -9.16
CA ARG A 69 5.15 10.22 -10.20
C ARG A 69 5.41 11.67 -10.50
N ARG A 70 6.68 12.00 -10.71
CA ARG A 70 7.05 13.04 -11.67
C ARG A 70 6.62 12.59 -13.08
N PRO A 71 6.08 13.45 -13.94
CA PRO A 71 5.70 13.08 -15.31
C PRO A 71 6.87 12.37 -16.02
N GLY A 72 6.61 11.20 -16.63
CA GLY A 72 7.57 10.50 -17.51
C GLY A 72 8.25 9.22 -16.97
N ALA A 73 8.28 8.95 -15.66
CA ALA A 73 8.99 7.77 -15.10
C ALA A 73 8.06 6.66 -14.59
N GLY A 74 7.39 5.99 -15.53
CA GLY A 74 6.52 4.84 -15.28
C GLY A 74 7.26 3.57 -14.87
N ASN A 75 7.32 3.18 -13.57
CA ASN A 75 7.66 1.78 -13.25
C ASN A 75 6.54 0.85 -13.74
N ARG A 76 6.69 0.36 -14.98
CA ARG A 76 5.82 -0.60 -15.67
C ARG A 76 5.85 -1.99 -15.03
N TRP A 77 6.98 -2.38 -14.45
CA TRP A 77 7.16 -3.67 -13.80
C TRP A 77 6.25 -3.83 -12.58
N LEU A 78 5.98 -2.75 -11.84
CA LEU A 78 5.01 -2.81 -10.75
C LEU A 78 3.60 -3.12 -11.26
N GLY A 79 3.19 -2.51 -12.38
CA GLY A 79 1.88 -2.80 -12.98
C GLY A 79 1.81 -4.25 -13.46
N LEU A 80 2.86 -4.72 -14.14
CA LEU A 80 2.96 -6.10 -14.60
C LEU A 80 2.94 -7.10 -13.44
N ALA A 81 3.67 -6.83 -12.34
CA ALA A 81 3.67 -7.67 -11.15
C ALA A 81 2.28 -7.74 -10.50
N VAL A 82 1.59 -6.60 -10.35
CA VAL A 82 0.23 -6.57 -9.80
C VAL A 82 -0.75 -7.36 -10.69
N LEU A 83 -0.66 -7.20 -12.01
CA LEU A 83 -1.49 -7.95 -12.95
C LEU A 83 -1.19 -9.45 -12.90
N ALA A 84 0.08 -9.84 -12.86
CA ALA A 84 0.49 -11.23 -12.74
C ALA A 84 0.01 -11.86 -11.43
N SER A 85 0.15 -11.15 -10.30
CA SER A 85 -0.36 -11.60 -9.01
C SER A 85 -1.89 -11.71 -9.01
N ALA A 86 -2.61 -10.75 -9.59
CA ALA A 86 -4.07 -10.83 -9.71
C ALA A 86 -4.50 -12.02 -10.57
N ALA A 87 -3.80 -12.28 -11.68
CA ALA A 87 -4.05 -13.44 -12.53
C ALA A 87 -3.81 -14.76 -11.78
N LEU A 88 -2.74 -14.86 -10.97
CA LEU A 88 -2.47 -16.03 -10.14
C LEU A 88 -3.55 -16.24 -9.06
N LEU A 89 -4.03 -15.17 -8.42
CA LEU A 89 -5.12 -15.24 -7.44
C LEU A 89 -6.43 -15.75 -8.08
N LEU A 90 -6.75 -15.29 -9.29
CA LEU A 90 -7.87 -15.84 -10.04
C LEU A 90 -7.62 -17.28 -10.48
N GLY A 91 -6.40 -17.60 -10.92
CA GLY A 91 -5.96 -18.95 -11.25
C GLY A 91 -6.16 -19.91 -10.08
N ALA A 92 -5.90 -19.48 -8.85
CA ALA A 92 -6.13 -20.25 -7.64
C ALA A 92 -7.60 -20.64 -7.40
N VAL A 93 -8.56 -19.99 -8.07
CA VAL A 93 -10.00 -20.29 -7.95
C VAL A 93 -10.55 -20.99 -9.19
N LEU A 94 -9.98 -20.66 -10.36
CA LEU A 94 -10.47 -21.16 -11.65
C LEU A 94 -9.78 -22.46 -12.07
N LEU A 95 -8.49 -22.63 -11.77
CA LEU A 95 -7.70 -23.77 -12.24
C LEU A 95 -7.72 -24.91 -11.20
N VAL A 96 -8.16 -26.10 -11.62
CA VAL A 96 -8.13 -27.34 -10.82
C VAL A 96 -6.78 -27.60 -10.13
N PRO A 97 -5.62 -27.56 -10.82
CA PRO A 97 -4.34 -27.90 -10.17
C PRO A 97 -3.97 -26.92 -9.05
N LEU A 98 -4.21 -25.62 -9.24
CA LEU A 98 -3.92 -24.62 -8.21
C LEU A 98 -4.90 -24.75 -7.03
N ARG A 99 -6.15 -25.12 -7.30
CA ARG A 99 -7.15 -25.37 -6.25
C ARG A 99 -6.74 -26.50 -5.31
N GLN A 100 -6.29 -27.62 -5.88
CA GLN A 100 -5.84 -28.78 -5.11
C GLN A 100 -4.59 -28.44 -4.28
N LEU A 101 -3.66 -27.68 -4.87
CA LEU A 101 -2.44 -27.27 -4.17
C LEU A 101 -2.70 -26.31 -3.00
N LEU A 102 -3.65 -25.38 -3.16
CA LEU A 102 -3.93 -24.32 -2.19
C LEU A 102 -5.10 -24.63 -1.25
N GLY A 103 -5.79 -25.76 -1.45
CA GLY A 103 -7.02 -26.12 -0.72
C GLY A 103 -8.17 -25.15 -0.99
N THR A 104 -8.21 -24.52 -2.16
CA THR A 104 -9.28 -23.58 -2.54
C THR A 104 -10.38 -24.28 -3.34
N ALA A 105 -11.57 -23.70 -3.29
CA ALA A 105 -12.76 -24.19 -3.98
C ALA A 105 -13.27 -23.15 -4.98
N ALA A 106 -14.11 -23.58 -5.92
CA ALA A 106 -14.72 -22.67 -6.88
C ALA A 106 -15.68 -21.71 -6.15
N LEU A 107 -15.59 -20.42 -6.50
CA LEU A 107 -16.56 -19.42 -6.09
C LEU A 107 -17.47 -19.07 -7.27
N THR A 108 -18.72 -18.75 -6.96
CA THR A 108 -19.63 -18.21 -7.97
C THR A 108 -19.25 -16.77 -8.33
N PRO A 109 -19.60 -16.26 -9.52
CA PRO A 109 -19.34 -14.87 -9.91
C PRO A 109 -19.78 -13.81 -8.87
N PRO A 110 -20.97 -13.88 -8.24
CA PRO A 110 -21.34 -12.89 -7.23
C PRO A 110 -20.45 -12.97 -5.97
N GLN A 111 -19.99 -14.17 -5.58
CA GLN A 111 -19.07 -14.33 -4.45
C GLN A 111 -17.69 -13.73 -4.77
N LEU A 112 -17.20 -13.87 -6.00
CA LEU A 112 -15.97 -13.23 -6.46
C LEU A 112 -16.09 -11.70 -6.45
N LEU A 113 -17.22 -11.16 -6.91
CA LEU A 113 -17.47 -9.72 -6.88
C LEU A 113 -17.55 -9.18 -5.45
N ALA A 114 -18.19 -9.92 -4.54
CA ALA A 114 -18.23 -9.58 -3.12
C ALA A 114 -16.81 -9.59 -2.51
N ALA A 115 -16.01 -10.62 -2.79
CA ALA A 115 -14.61 -10.70 -2.34
C ALA A 115 -13.80 -9.49 -2.83
N LEU A 116 -13.92 -9.15 -4.12
CA LEU A 116 -13.24 -8.02 -4.74
C LEU A 116 -13.67 -6.70 -4.11
N ALA A 117 -14.98 -6.50 -3.88
CA ALA A 117 -15.51 -5.30 -3.26
C ALA A 117 -14.94 -5.10 -1.84
N VAL A 118 -14.93 -6.14 -1.02
CA VAL A 118 -14.36 -6.11 0.33
C VAL A 118 -12.85 -5.85 0.29
N ALA A 119 -12.12 -6.55 -0.60
CA ALA A 119 -10.68 -6.42 -0.73
C ALA A 119 -10.23 -5.05 -1.25
N ALA A 120 -11.09 -4.33 -1.97
CA ALA A 120 -10.79 -2.99 -2.48
C ALA A 120 -10.80 -1.94 -1.35
N LEU A 121 -11.52 -2.16 -0.25
CA LEU A 121 -11.73 -1.16 0.82
C LEU A 121 -10.41 -0.62 1.42
N PRO A 122 -9.42 -1.45 1.82
CA PRO A 122 -8.19 -0.93 2.42
C PRO A 122 -7.37 -0.09 1.45
N GLY A 123 -7.25 -0.55 0.20
CA GLY A 123 -6.52 0.16 -0.85
C GLY A 123 -7.20 1.47 -1.23
N ALA A 124 -8.53 1.45 -1.40
CA ALA A 124 -9.32 2.65 -1.70
C ALA A 124 -9.26 3.67 -0.56
N GLY A 125 -9.46 3.24 0.68
CA GLY A 125 -9.37 4.10 1.86
C GLY A 125 -7.99 4.76 1.98
N LEU A 126 -6.92 3.99 1.79
CA LEU A 126 -5.56 4.53 1.79
C LEU A 126 -5.32 5.50 0.63
N ALA A 127 -5.83 5.20 -0.57
CA ALA A 127 -5.70 6.08 -1.72
C ALA A 127 -6.43 7.42 -1.49
N ILE A 128 -7.62 7.39 -0.89
CA ILE A 128 -8.40 8.59 -0.55
C ILE A 128 -7.67 9.41 0.51
N LEU A 129 -7.23 8.78 1.61
CA LEU A 129 -6.51 9.45 2.69
C LEU A 129 -5.24 10.15 2.19
N ARG A 130 -4.47 9.47 1.33
CA ARG A 130 -3.27 10.05 0.72
C ARG A 130 -3.57 11.18 -0.27
N ARG A 131 -4.73 11.17 -0.93
CA ARG A 131 -5.15 12.28 -1.79
C ARG A 131 -5.54 13.50 -0.95
N ALA A 132 -6.27 13.30 0.15
CA ALA A 132 -6.65 14.36 1.08
C ALA A 132 -5.42 15.07 1.68
N HIS A 133 -4.42 14.31 2.14
CA HIS A 133 -3.19 14.89 2.73
C HIS A 133 -2.24 15.55 1.72
N ARG A 134 -2.41 15.35 0.41
CA ARG A 134 -1.63 16.08 -0.61
C ARG A 134 -2.17 17.49 -0.88
N ILE A 135 -3.37 17.80 -0.41
CA ILE A 135 -4.00 19.12 -0.52
C ILE A 135 -3.87 19.82 0.85
N GLY A 136 -2.62 19.99 1.32
CA GLY A 136 -2.32 20.93 2.40
C GLY A 136 -1.94 22.28 1.78
N PRO A 137 -2.39 23.43 2.32
CA PRO A 137 -1.98 24.74 1.82
C PRO A 137 -0.45 24.80 1.82
N SER A 138 0.14 25.21 0.69
CA SER A 138 1.57 25.44 0.59
C SER A 138 1.98 26.41 1.69
N ASP A 139 2.64 25.94 2.74
CA ASP A 139 3.32 26.86 3.65
C ASP A 139 4.28 27.69 2.79
N PRO A 140 4.20 29.03 2.81
CA PRO A 140 5.07 29.87 2.01
C PRO A 140 6.51 29.49 2.31
N VAL A 141 7.28 29.22 1.25
CA VAL A 141 8.71 28.92 1.33
C VAL A 141 9.35 30.00 2.20
N PRO A 142 9.93 29.66 3.36
CA PRO A 142 10.56 30.66 4.19
C PRO A 142 11.66 31.35 3.37
N PRO A 143 11.79 32.69 3.46
CA PRO A 143 12.78 33.42 2.70
C PRO A 143 14.17 32.83 2.97
N PRO A 144 15.06 32.81 1.95
CA PRO A 144 16.40 32.28 2.12
C PRO A 144 17.07 32.97 3.30
N VAL A 145 17.50 32.17 4.29
CA VAL A 145 18.26 32.67 5.44
C VAL A 145 19.49 33.38 4.89
N PRO A 146 19.67 34.70 5.13
CA PRO A 146 20.85 35.40 4.66
C PRO A 146 22.07 34.71 5.29
N ARG A 147 22.97 34.17 4.45
CA ARG A 147 24.26 33.71 4.92
C ARG A 147 24.92 34.91 5.55
N ARG A 148 25.12 34.90 6.88
CA ARG A 148 26.04 35.85 7.51
C ARG A 148 27.35 35.71 6.77
N THR A 149 27.75 36.76 6.08
CA THR A 149 29.08 36.98 5.54
C THR A 149 30.05 37.04 6.71
N VAL A 150 30.37 35.89 7.29
CA VAL A 150 31.47 35.71 8.25
C VAL A 150 32.72 35.42 7.43
N GLU A 151 33.12 36.33 6.52
CA GLU A 151 34.41 36.21 5.82
C GLU A 151 34.83 37.46 5.03
N LEU A 152 34.59 38.67 5.56
CA LEU A 152 35.21 39.88 5.00
C LEU A 152 35.97 40.74 6.04
N GLU A 153 36.05 40.31 7.30
CA GLU A 153 36.76 41.08 8.34
C GLU A 153 38.15 40.54 8.72
N GLU A 154 38.54 39.33 8.30
CA GLU A 154 39.87 38.78 8.65
C GLU A 154 40.98 38.99 7.61
N VAL A 155 40.68 39.48 6.39
CA VAL A 155 41.70 39.69 5.34
C VAL A 155 42.23 41.13 5.27
N GLY A 156 41.68 42.07 6.06
CA GLY A 156 42.15 43.46 6.12
C GLY A 156 43.11 43.79 7.27
N ARG A 157 43.58 42.80 8.04
CA ARG A 157 44.39 43.02 9.25
C ARG A 157 45.62 42.10 9.36
N ARG A 158 46.30 41.85 8.24
CA ARG A 158 47.69 41.37 8.23
C ARG A 158 48.48 42.06 7.13
#